data_AF-A0A8H4QQV6-F1
#
_entry.id   AF-A0A8H4QQV6-F1
#
_cell.length_a   1.000
_cell.length_b   1.000
_cell.length_c   1.000
_cell.angle_alpha   90.00
_cell.angle_beta   90.00
_cell.angle_gamma   90.00
#
_symmetry.space_group_name_H-M   'P 1'
#
loop_
_entity.id
_entity.type
_entity.pdbx_description
1 polymer ?
#
loop_
_entity_poly.entity_id
_entity_poly.type
_entity_poly.pdbx_seq_one_letter_code
_entity_poly.pdbx_strand_id
1 'polypeptide(L)'
;MASNEPPLKPTHLEPSPLGTKEYWDSLYETEITNYSADASDVGTIWFNDSSAEDKVLQFLEEKIVNEGILGNGDGASEGKDWKAAMSFLDLGTGNGHFLLRLRGVVGDSDDEEDDDEGEEEGWGGRMLGVDYSKKGIEFARRIAASSTKSKNRSKEGKGLPREVEFLHWGLLMRFL
;
A
#
# COMPACT_ATOMS: atom_id res chain seq x y z
N MET A 1 -37.16 0.91 43.54
CA MET A 1 -35.82 0.32 43.32
C MET A 1 -35.60 0.27 41.83
N ALA A 2 -34.64 1.04 41.31
CA ALA A 2 -34.30 0.99 39.89
C ALA A 2 -33.56 -0.32 39.62
N SER A 3 -34.09 -1.13 38.70
CA SER A 3 -33.46 -2.37 38.25
C SER A 3 -32.15 -2.04 37.55
N ASN A 4 -31.05 -2.46 38.16
CA ASN A 4 -29.70 -2.32 37.65
C ASN A 4 -29.39 -3.49 36.71
N GLU A 5 -30.09 -3.59 35.57
CA GLU A 5 -29.75 -4.59 34.56
C GLU A 5 -28.52 -4.13 33.75
N PRO A 6 -27.52 -5.00 33.56
CA PRO A 6 -26.37 -4.68 32.73
C PRO A 6 -26.83 -4.49 31.27
N PRO A 7 -26.23 -3.58 30.51
CA PRO A 7 -26.57 -3.38 29.10
C PRO A 7 -26.42 -4.70 28.34
N LEU A 8 -27.45 -5.07 27.58
CA LEU A 8 -27.43 -6.24 26.72
C LEU A 8 -26.21 -6.16 25.80
N LYS A 9 -25.40 -7.23 25.78
CA LYS A 9 -24.26 -7.32 24.86
C LYS A 9 -24.79 -7.16 23.44
N PRO A 10 -24.16 -6.30 22.61
CA PRO A 10 -24.56 -6.18 21.22
C PRO A 10 -24.50 -7.56 20.57
N THR A 11 -25.57 -7.92 19.85
CA THR A 11 -25.64 -9.15 19.06
C THR A 11 -24.49 -9.17 18.07
N HIS A 12 -23.82 -10.32 17.99
CA HIS A 12 -22.73 -10.54 17.04
C HIS A 12 -23.24 -10.25 15.62
N LEU A 13 -22.46 -9.52 14.83
CA LEU A 13 -22.81 -9.24 13.44
C LEU A 13 -22.83 -10.54 12.64
N GLU A 14 -23.73 -10.64 11.67
CA GLU A 14 -23.71 -11.78 10.76
C GLU A 14 -22.40 -11.81 9.96
N PRO A 15 -21.84 -13.00 9.67
CA PRO A 15 -20.64 -13.13 8.87
C PRO A 15 -20.78 -12.43 7.52
N SER A 16 -19.79 -11.62 7.16
CA SER A 16 -19.75 -10.92 5.87
C SER A 16 -18.96 -11.71 4.83
N PRO A 17 -19.38 -11.70 3.55
CA PRO A 17 -18.56 -12.22 2.44
C PRO A 17 -17.15 -11.62 2.39
N LEU A 18 -16.99 -10.36 2.80
CA LEU A 18 -15.69 -9.67 2.88
C LEU A 18 -14.74 -10.30 3.90
N GLY A 19 -15.24 -11.16 4.80
CA GLY A 19 -14.42 -11.92 5.74
C GLY A 19 -13.93 -13.26 5.19
N THR A 20 -14.23 -13.62 3.94
CA THR A 20 -13.96 -14.95 3.38
C THR A 20 -12.83 -14.93 2.35
N LYS A 21 -11.94 -15.93 2.40
CA LYS A 21 -10.83 -16.03 1.45
C LYS A 21 -11.32 -16.21 0.02
N GLU A 22 -12.40 -16.96 -0.14
CA GLU A 22 -13.01 -17.32 -1.42
C GLU A 22 -13.49 -16.07 -2.17
N TYR A 23 -14.08 -15.11 -1.45
CA TYR A 23 -14.48 -13.82 -2.03
C TYR A 23 -13.28 -13.07 -2.60
N TRP A 24 -12.22 -12.92 -1.81
CA TRP A 24 -11.04 -12.16 -2.23
C TRP A 24 -10.26 -12.84 -3.35
N ASP A 25 -10.10 -14.16 -3.32
CA ASP A 25 -9.49 -14.90 -4.42
C ASP A 25 -10.28 -14.69 -5.73
N SER A 26 -11.62 -14.75 -5.69
CA SER A 26 -12.47 -14.56 -6.87
C SER A 26 -12.42 -13.12 -7.40
N LEU A 27 -12.37 -12.14 -6.50
CA LEU A 27 -12.19 -10.74 -6.85
C LEU A 27 -10.86 -10.54 -7.60
N TYR A 28 -9.74 -10.99 -7.02
CA TYR A 28 -8.43 -10.82 -7.64
C TYR A 28 -8.27 -11.61 -8.94
N GLU A 29 -8.93 -12.75 -9.12
CA GLU A 29 -8.97 -13.43 -10.42
C GLU A 29 -9.64 -12.59 -11.51
N THR A 30 -10.72 -11.89 -11.14
CA THR A 30 -11.42 -10.97 -12.03
C THR A 30 -10.54 -9.77 -12.37
N GLU A 31 -9.92 -9.14 -11.36
CA GLU A 31 -9.04 -7.99 -11.57
C GLU A 31 -7.80 -8.33 -12.40
N ILE A 32 -7.18 -9.51 -12.18
CA ILE A 32 -6.09 -10.01 -13.03
C ILE A 32 -6.54 -10.17 -14.48
N THR A 33 -7.76 -10.66 -14.70
CA THR A 33 -8.32 -10.84 -16.04
C THR A 33 -8.51 -9.50 -16.72
N ASN A 34 -9.09 -8.53 -16.01
CA ASN A 34 -9.27 -7.17 -16.52
C ASN A 34 -7.93 -6.50 -16.83
N TYR A 35 -6.97 -6.54 -15.91
CA TYR A 35 -5.63 -5.98 -16.10
C TYR A 35 -4.90 -6.59 -17.30
N SER A 36 -5.14 -7.88 -17.58
CA SER A 36 -4.56 -8.56 -18.74
C SER A 36 -5.17 -8.08 -20.06
N ALA A 37 -6.42 -7.59 -20.04
CA ALA A 37 -7.09 -7.00 -21.19
C ALA A 37 -6.77 -5.49 -21.33
N ASP A 38 -6.61 -4.79 -20.22
CA ASP A 38 -6.27 -3.37 -20.13
C ASP A 38 -5.33 -3.09 -18.95
N ALA A 39 -4.09 -2.72 -19.26
CA ALA A 39 -3.06 -2.48 -18.24
C ALA A 39 -3.29 -1.19 -17.43
N SER A 40 -4.26 -0.34 -17.78
CA SER A 40 -4.70 0.75 -16.89
C SER A 40 -5.68 0.31 -15.81
N ASP A 41 -6.35 -0.85 -15.94
CA ASP A 41 -7.22 -1.39 -14.89
C ASP A 41 -6.40 -2.08 -13.81
N VAL A 42 -5.85 -1.29 -12.89
CA VAL A 42 -5.07 -1.78 -11.73
C VAL A 42 -5.95 -2.38 -10.63
N GLY A 43 -7.24 -2.60 -10.89
CA GLY A 43 -8.21 -3.10 -9.93
C GLY A 43 -8.67 -2.04 -8.92
N THR A 44 -9.33 -2.49 -7.87
CA THR A 44 -9.99 -1.62 -6.90
C THR A 44 -8.99 -1.01 -5.93
N ILE A 45 -8.87 0.32 -5.93
CA ILE A 45 -8.15 1.08 -4.89
C ILE A 45 -9.14 1.39 -3.76
N TRP A 46 -9.00 0.70 -2.64
CA TRP A 46 -9.91 0.85 -1.51
C TRP A 46 -9.73 2.21 -0.84
N PHE A 47 -10.85 2.88 -0.54
CA PHE A 47 -10.91 4.22 0.06
C PHE A 47 -10.38 5.36 -0.81
N ASN A 48 -10.28 5.15 -2.13
CA ASN A 48 -9.86 6.20 -3.08
C ASN A 48 -10.79 7.43 -3.01
N ASP A 49 -12.10 7.20 -2.85
CA ASP A 49 -13.12 8.24 -2.66
C ASP A 49 -12.89 9.14 -1.44
N SER A 50 -12.05 8.70 -0.50
CA SER A 50 -11.66 9.45 0.68
C SER A 50 -10.22 9.99 0.63
N SER A 51 -9.51 9.81 -0.49
CA SER A 51 -8.09 10.17 -0.66
C SER A 51 -7.21 9.59 0.45
N ALA A 52 -7.43 8.32 0.79
CA ALA A 52 -6.77 7.70 1.94
C ALA A 52 -5.25 7.63 1.75
N GLU A 53 -4.77 7.27 0.55
CA GLU A 53 -3.33 7.18 0.28
C GLU A 53 -2.64 8.54 0.40
N ASP A 54 -3.22 9.61 -0.17
CA ASP A 54 -2.65 10.96 -0.11
C ASP A 54 -2.57 11.50 1.31
N LYS A 55 -3.61 11.25 2.13
CA LYS A 55 -3.60 11.65 3.55
C LYS A 55 -2.48 10.95 4.31
N VAL A 56 -2.19 9.70 3.99
CA VAL A 56 -1.07 8.97 4.62
C VAL A 56 0.27 9.52 4.12
N LEU A 57 0.43 9.78 2.82
CA LEU A 57 1.65 10.40 2.28
C LEU A 57 1.91 11.76 2.90
N GLN A 58 0.89 12.63 2.96
CA GLN A 58 0.95 13.93 3.61
C GLN A 58 1.35 13.80 5.08
N PHE A 59 0.73 12.88 5.82
CA PHE A 59 1.09 12.63 7.22
C PHE A 59 2.56 12.21 7.37
N LEU A 60 3.04 11.31 6.50
CA LEU A 60 4.42 10.84 6.55
C LEU A 60 5.41 11.98 6.25
N GLU A 61 5.13 12.80 5.24
CA GLU A 61 5.96 13.97 4.91
C GLU A 61 5.98 14.98 6.06
N GLU A 62 4.80 15.40 6.53
CA GLU A 62 4.68 16.41 7.58
C GLU A 62 5.25 15.93 8.92
N LYS A 63 4.85 14.74 9.37
CA LYS A 63 5.18 14.28 10.72
C LYS A 63 6.53 13.62 10.81
N ILE A 64 6.89 12.80 9.83
CA ILE A 64 8.12 12.02 9.89
C ILE A 64 9.28 12.83 9.32
N VAL A 65 9.12 13.40 8.11
CA VAL A 65 10.22 14.11 7.44
C VAL A 65 10.40 15.50 8.04
N ASN A 66 9.34 16.31 8.11
CA ASN A 66 9.44 17.71 8.51
C ASN A 66 9.49 17.91 10.03
N GLU A 67 8.56 17.30 10.78
CA GLU A 67 8.52 17.43 12.24
C GLU A 67 9.46 16.46 12.97
N GLY A 68 9.91 15.39 12.30
CA GLY A 68 10.86 14.43 12.87
C GLY A 68 10.34 13.73 14.13
N ILE A 69 9.04 13.42 14.21
CA ILE A 69 8.42 12.91 15.46
C ILE A 69 8.99 11.58 15.97
N LEU A 70 9.73 10.85 15.13
CA LEU A 70 10.42 9.61 15.50
C LEU A 70 11.83 9.83 16.09
N GLY A 71 12.31 11.09 16.12
CA GLY A 71 13.61 11.48 16.65
C GLY A 71 14.80 11.06 15.78
N ASN A 72 15.92 11.77 15.83
CA ASN A 72 17.08 11.51 14.93
C ASN A 72 17.84 10.19 15.20
N GLY A 73 17.33 9.33 16.09
CA GLY A 73 18.02 8.14 16.59
C GLY A 73 19.17 8.48 17.55
N ASP A 74 19.61 7.47 18.27
CA ASP A 74 20.59 7.61 19.36
C ASP A 74 21.99 7.91 18.80
N GLY A 75 22.28 9.19 18.53
CA GLY A 75 23.65 9.69 18.33
C GLY A 75 24.08 10.06 16.91
N ALA A 76 23.17 10.12 15.92
CA ALA A 76 23.51 10.67 14.61
C ALA A 76 23.41 12.20 14.61
N SER A 77 24.56 12.85 14.43
CA SER A 77 24.70 14.24 13.99
C SER A 77 23.82 14.52 12.76
N GLU A 78 23.12 15.66 12.76
CA GLU A 78 22.44 16.30 11.61
C GLU A 78 21.71 15.39 10.60
N GLY A 79 20.37 15.49 10.60
CA GLY A 79 19.51 15.15 9.47
C GLY A 79 19.45 13.67 9.10
N LYS A 80 18.70 12.86 9.86
CA LYS A 80 18.35 11.51 9.41
C LYS A 80 17.45 11.61 8.17
N ASP A 81 17.94 11.12 7.03
CA ASP A 81 17.12 10.95 5.84
C ASP A 81 16.07 9.84 6.07
N TRP A 82 14.88 10.25 6.49
CA TRP A 82 13.78 9.35 6.77
C TRP A 82 13.23 8.68 5.53
N LYS A 83 13.26 9.35 4.39
CA LYS A 83 12.83 8.76 3.12
C LYS A 83 13.72 7.57 2.78
N ALA A 84 15.04 7.68 2.96
CA ALA A 84 15.96 6.57 2.75
C ALA A 84 15.88 5.48 3.84
N ALA A 85 15.62 5.83 5.09
CA ALA A 85 15.74 4.92 6.23
C ALA A 85 14.45 4.17 6.62
N MET A 86 13.27 4.76 6.40
CA MET A 86 12.01 4.20 6.91
C MET A 86 11.60 2.92 6.18
N SER A 87 11.19 1.91 6.94
CA SER A 87 10.68 0.64 6.40
C SER A 87 9.17 0.53 6.59
N PHE A 88 8.48 -0.03 5.59
CA PHE A 88 7.03 -0.19 5.58
C PHE A 88 6.63 -1.67 5.52
N LEU A 89 5.56 -2.01 6.24
CA LEU A 89 4.86 -3.28 6.17
C LEU A 89 3.38 -2.99 5.94
N ASP A 90 2.84 -3.51 4.84
CA ASP A 90 1.42 -3.37 4.50
C ASP A 90 0.70 -4.72 4.65
N LEU A 91 -0.36 -4.73 5.47
CA LEU A 91 -1.09 -5.94 5.86
C LEU A 91 -2.43 -5.98 5.13
N GLY A 92 -2.66 -7.02 4.32
CA GLY A 92 -3.79 -7.03 3.40
C GLY A 92 -3.52 -6.11 2.21
N THR A 93 -2.29 -6.16 1.70
CA THR A 93 -1.78 -5.23 0.67
C THR A 93 -2.54 -5.30 -0.66
N GLY A 94 -3.31 -6.37 -0.88
CA GLY A 94 -4.10 -6.55 -2.09
C GLY A 94 -3.29 -6.46 -3.37
N ASN A 95 -3.65 -5.52 -4.25
CA ASN A 95 -2.95 -5.23 -5.50
C ASN A 95 -1.62 -4.45 -5.29
N GLY A 96 -1.27 -4.10 -4.06
CA GLY A 96 0.00 -3.45 -3.71
C GLY A 96 0.11 -1.99 -4.11
N HIS A 97 -0.99 -1.36 -4.55
CA HIS A 97 -1.00 0.01 -5.09
C HIS A 97 -0.34 1.02 -4.12
N PHE A 98 -0.75 1.00 -2.85
CA PHE A 98 -0.24 1.94 -1.85
C PHE A 98 1.29 1.87 -1.65
N LEU A 99 1.89 0.67 -1.59
CA LEU A 99 3.35 0.55 -1.49
C LEU A 99 4.07 1.05 -2.75
N LEU A 100 3.46 0.86 -3.92
CA LEU A 100 3.98 1.41 -5.17
C LEU A 100 3.87 2.93 -5.19
N ARG A 101 2.79 3.50 -4.64
CA ARG A 101 2.59 4.95 -4.48
C ARG A 101 3.63 5.54 -3.52
N LEU A 102 3.89 4.88 -2.38
CA LEU A 102 4.98 5.25 -1.46
C LEU A 102 6.35 5.21 -2.15
N ARG A 103 6.60 4.22 -3.02
CA ARG A 103 7.84 4.16 -3.81
C ARG A 103 7.91 5.26 -4.88
N GLY A 104 6.80 5.96 -5.12
CA GLY A 104 6.59 6.93 -6.16
C GLY A 104 6.48 6.32 -7.56
N VAL A 105 6.29 4.99 -7.70
CA VAL A 105 6.26 4.30 -9.02
C VAL A 105 4.90 4.25 -9.69
N VAL A 106 3.87 4.64 -8.95
CA VAL A 106 2.55 4.98 -9.46
C VAL A 106 2.20 6.37 -8.91
N GLY A 107 1.54 7.19 -9.73
CA GLY A 107 0.92 8.44 -9.34
C GLY A 107 -0.56 8.37 -9.69
N ASP A 108 -1.36 9.31 -9.19
CA ASP A 108 -2.76 9.40 -9.63
C ASP A 108 -2.79 9.72 -11.13
N SER A 109 -3.61 8.99 -11.88
CA SER A 109 -3.70 9.13 -13.34
C SER A 109 -4.43 10.39 -13.80
N ASP A 110 -5.06 11.10 -12.86
CA ASP A 110 -5.97 12.21 -13.15
C ASP A 110 -5.28 13.59 -13.09
N ASP A 111 -4.02 13.65 -12.63
CA ASP A 111 -3.22 14.88 -12.58
C ASP A 111 -2.16 14.88 -13.71
N GLU A 112 -2.61 14.86 -14.97
CA GLU A 112 -1.74 15.12 -16.15
C GLU A 112 -1.47 16.63 -16.38
N GLU A 113 -1.84 17.51 -15.44
CA GLU A 113 -1.64 18.96 -15.56
C GLU A 113 -0.88 19.50 -14.34
N ASP A 114 0.44 19.34 -14.30
CA ASP A 114 1.40 20.33 -13.76
C ASP A 114 2.86 19.86 -13.94
N ASP A 115 3.41 20.14 -15.12
CA ASP A 115 4.77 19.79 -15.58
C ASP A 115 5.92 20.56 -14.87
N ASP A 116 5.75 21.15 -13.67
CA ASP A 116 6.84 21.93 -13.04
C ASP A 116 6.83 22.03 -11.50
N GLU A 117 6.21 21.09 -10.78
CA GLU A 117 6.49 20.88 -9.35
C GLU A 117 7.27 19.57 -9.18
N GLY A 118 8.56 19.71 -8.83
CA GLY A 118 9.58 18.68 -8.98
C GLY A 118 9.17 17.27 -8.52
N GLU A 119 9.57 16.25 -9.29
CA GLU A 119 9.38 14.83 -8.98
C GLU A 119 9.66 14.56 -7.49
N GLU A 120 8.61 14.43 -6.66
CA GLU A 120 8.81 14.10 -5.26
C GLU A 120 9.54 12.75 -5.17
N GLU A 121 10.70 12.75 -4.51
CA GLU A 121 11.45 11.52 -4.29
C GLU A 121 10.63 10.60 -3.39
N GLY A 122 10.23 9.45 -3.94
CA GLY A 122 9.54 8.40 -3.21
C GLY A 122 10.39 7.79 -2.10
N TRP A 123 9.77 7.03 -1.22
CA TRP A 123 10.41 6.41 -0.07
C TRP A 123 11.42 5.34 -0.51
N GLY A 124 12.63 5.39 0.04
CA GLY A 124 13.81 4.59 -0.32
C GLY A 124 14.00 3.33 0.53
N GLY A 125 13.53 3.31 1.77
CA GLY A 125 13.71 2.16 2.68
C GLY A 125 12.92 0.91 2.28
N ARG A 126 13.02 -0.17 3.07
CA ARG A 126 12.45 -1.48 2.69
C ARG A 126 10.92 -1.45 2.73
N MET A 127 10.26 -2.10 1.77
CA MET A 127 8.80 -2.23 1.74
C MET A 127 8.40 -3.69 1.54
N LEU A 128 7.47 -4.17 2.36
CA LEU A 128 6.90 -5.50 2.26
C LEU A 128 5.38 -5.43 2.31
N GLY A 129 4.71 -5.87 1.25
CA GLY A 129 3.28 -6.12 1.24
C GLY A 129 3.00 -7.59 1.53
N VAL A 130 2.06 -7.88 2.42
CA VAL A 130 1.59 -9.25 2.67
C VAL A 130 0.08 -9.36 2.48
N ASP A 131 -0.34 -10.47 1.91
CA ASP A 131 -1.74 -10.81 1.74
C ASP A 131 -1.93 -12.32 1.88
N TYR A 132 -3.10 -12.72 2.34
CA TYR A 132 -3.49 -14.11 2.51
C TYR A 132 -4.11 -14.69 1.24
N SER A 133 -4.52 -13.86 0.29
CA SER A 133 -4.84 -14.26 -1.07
C SER A 133 -3.57 -14.41 -1.90
N LYS A 134 -3.32 -15.62 -2.41
CA LYS A 134 -2.25 -15.85 -3.39
C LYS A 134 -2.48 -15.05 -4.66
N LYS A 135 -3.75 -14.83 -5.04
CA LYS A 135 -4.15 -14.09 -6.24
C LYS A 135 -3.91 -12.60 -6.08
N GLY A 136 -4.19 -12.01 -4.90
CA GLY A 136 -3.79 -10.64 -4.60
C GLY A 136 -2.28 -10.42 -4.77
N ILE A 137 -1.46 -11.30 -4.18
CA ILE A 137 0.01 -11.22 -4.33
C ILE A 137 0.49 -11.44 -5.77
N GLU A 138 -0.15 -12.34 -6.53
CA GLU A 138 0.10 -12.49 -7.96
C GLU A 138 -0.17 -11.18 -8.70
N PHE A 139 -1.29 -10.52 -8.40
CA PHE A 139 -1.70 -9.29 -9.03
C PHE A 139 -0.74 -8.13 -8.71
N ALA A 140 -0.40 -7.95 -7.43
CA ALA A 140 0.54 -6.91 -6.99
C ALA A 140 1.90 -7.01 -7.69
N ARG A 141 2.42 -8.24 -7.85
CA ARG A 141 3.67 -8.47 -8.58
C ARG A 141 3.57 -8.12 -10.06
N ARG A 142 2.41 -8.37 -10.70
CA ARG A 142 2.19 -8.00 -12.11
C ARG A 142 2.21 -6.48 -12.28
N ILE A 143 1.50 -5.74 -11.42
CA ILE A 143 1.47 -4.27 -11.44
C ILE A 143 2.89 -3.73 -11.21
N ALA A 144 3.58 -4.18 -10.15
CA ALA A 144 4.93 -3.73 -9.82
C ALA A 144 5.95 -3.95 -10.97
N ALA A 145 5.88 -5.12 -11.63
CA ALA A 145 6.75 -5.43 -12.77
C ALA A 145 6.48 -4.53 -13.98
N SER A 146 5.23 -4.15 -14.22
CA SER A 146 4.86 -3.22 -15.29
C SER A 146 5.30 -1.79 -14.99
N SER A 147 5.11 -1.31 -13.77
CA SER A 147 5.52 0.04 -13.34
C SER A 147 7.03 0.23 -13.38
N THR A 148 7.80 -0.79 -13.01
CA THR A 148 9.28 -0.77 -13.07
C THR A 148 9.78 -0.66 -14.52
N LYS A 149 9.17 -1.38 -15.46
CA LYS A 149 9.50 -1.27 -16.89
C LYS A 149 9.21 0.12 -17.44
N SER A 150 8.15 0.77 -16.98
CA SER A 150 7.80 2.12 -17.43
C SER A 150 8.84 3.14 -17.00
N LYS A 151 9.28 3.11 -15.73
CA LYS A 151 10.29 4.02 -15.19
C LYS A 151 11.72 3.78 -15.69
N ASN A 152 12.09 2.55 -16.02
CA ASN A 152 13.42 2.27 -16.60
C ASN A 152 13.64 2.95 -17.96
N ARG A 153 12.57 3.32 -18.67
CA ARG A 153 12.67 4.10 -19.92
C ARG A 153 12.90 5.59 -19.69
N SER A 154 12.56 6.13 -18.51
CA SER A 154 12.62 7.57 -18.23
C SER A 154 13.81 8.01 -17.37
N LYS A 155 14.53 7.08 -16.71
CA LYS A 155 15.66 7.41 -15.80
C LYS A 155 16.96 6.71 -16.18
N GLU A 156 17.51 6.98 -17.36
CA GLU A 156 18.92 6.67 -17.66
C GLU A 156 19.83 7.61 -16.82
N GLY A 157 20.29 7.16 -15.64
CA GLY A 157 21.38 7.83 -14.90
C GLY A 157 21.21 7.99 -13.39
N LYS A 158 20.01 7.78 -12.82
CA LYS A 158 19.79 7.69 -11.36
C LYS A 158 19.71 6.20 -10.97
N GLY A 159 20.32 5.80 -9.85
CA GLY A 159 20.28 4.42 -9.37
C GLY A 159 18.83 3.93 -9.20
N LEU A 160 18.56 2.66 -9.54
CA LEU A 160 17.20 2.13 -9.48
C LEU A 160 16.68 2.12 -8.03
N PRO A 161 15.42 2.56 -7.80
CA PRO A 161 14.80 2.44 -6.49
C PRO A 161 14.72 0.95 -6.08
N ARG A 162 14.80 0.67 -4.78
CA ARG A 162 14.61 -0.69 -4.28
C ARG A 162 13.22 -1.21 -4.65
N GLU A 163 13.16 -2.46 -5.12
CA GLU A 163 11.89 -3.13 -5.41
C GLU A 163 11.03 -3.28 -4.14
N VAL A 164 9.71 -3.28 -4.35
CA VAL A 164 8.74 -3.62 -3.30
C VAL A 164 8.60 -5.14 -3.24
N GLU A 165 8.74 -5.71 -2.05
CA GLU A 165 8.55 -7.14 -1.84
C GLU A 165 7.07 -7.45 -1.60
N PHE A 166 6.56 -8.53 -2.18
CA PHE A 166 5.20 -9.02 -1.93
C PHE A 166 5.24 -10.49 -1.54
N LEU A 167 4.65 -10.85 -0.39
CA LEU A 167 4.63 -12.22 0.12
C LEU A 167 3.22 -12.69 0.44
N HIS A 168 2.91 -13.91 -0.01
CA HIS A 168 1.70 -14.58 0.42
C HIS A 168 1.88 -15.12 1.84
N TRP A 169 1.04 -14.66 2.76
CA TRP A 169 1.03 -15.10 4.15
C TRP A 169 -0.41 -15.39 4.60
N GLY A 170 -0.72 -16.68 4.78
CA GLY A 170 -2.01 -17.11 5.29
C GLY A 170 -2.12 -16.94 6.80
N LEU A 171 -2.46 -15.74 7.30
CA LEU A 171 -2.70 -15.50 8.73
C LEU A 171 -3.94 -16.23 9.26
N LEU A 172 -4.88 -16.58 8.37
CA LEU A 172 -6.14 -17.26 8.70
C LEU A 172 -6.02 -18.78 8.80
N MET A 173 -4.85 -19.36 8.48
CA MET A 173 -4.63 -20.78 8.74
C MET A 173 -4.39 -20.95 10.24
N ARG A 174 -5.48 -21.18 10.98
CA ARG A 174 -5.40 -21.80 12.30
C ARG A 174 -4.54 -23.05 12.13
N PHE A 175 -3.48 -23.16 12.93
CA PHE A 175 -2.86 -24.44 13.21
C PHE A 175 -3.98 -25.34 13.76
N LEU A 176 -4.56 -26.17 12.90
CA LEU A 176 -5.29 -27.37 13.26
C LEU A 176 -4.29 -28.50 13.36
#